data_AF-A0A6V7LYN1-F1
#
_entry.id   AF-A0A6V7LYN1-F1
#
_cell.length_a   1.000
_cell.length_b   1.000
_cell.length_c   1.000
_cell.angle_alpha   90.00
_cell.angle_beta   90.00
_cell.angle_gamma   90.00
#
_symmetry.space_group_name_H-M   'P 1'
#
loop_
_entity.id
_entity.type
_entity.pdbx_description
1 polymer ?
#
loop_
_entity_poly.entity_id
_entity_poly.type
_entity_poly.pdbx_seq_one_letter_code
_entity_poly.pdbx_strand_id
1 'polypeptide(L)' 'AFGGQLSQSDAPPTLVFIDPTNSSRPSGEYYDIRFLENCIITQKLQNLRDY' A
#
# COMPACT_ATOMS: atom_id res chain seq x y z
N ALA A 1 -12.36 0.93 8.63
CA ALA A 1 -13.24 1.90 7.96
C ALA A 1 -13.54 1.52 6.50
N PHE A 2 -12.56 1.02 5.72
CA PHE A 2 -12.73 0.74 4.27
C PHE A 2 -12.64 -0.75 3.87
N GLY A 3 -12.87 -1.68 4.80
CA GLY A 3 -12.94 -3.12 4.52
C GLY A 3 -11.61 -3.85 4.26
N GLY A 4 -10.49 -3.13 4.07
CA GLY A 4 -9.16 -3.74 3.93
C GLY A 4 -8.67 -4.41 5.22
N GLN A 5 -7.86 -5.47 5.06
CA GLN A 5 -7.21 -6.20 6.15
C GLN A 5 -5.70 -5.97 6.10
N LEU A 6 -5.10 -5.68 7.26
CA LEU A 6 -3.64 -5.66 7.41
C LEU A 6 -3.18 -7.06 7.80
N SER A 7 -2.18 -7.60 7.10
CA SER A 7 -1.60 -8.88 7.50
C SER A 7 -0.91 -8.72 8.85
N GLN A 8 -1.25 -9.58 9.80
CA GLN A 8 -0.59 -9.71 11.11
C GLN A 8 0.09 -11.08 11.26
N SER A 9 0.13 -11.88 10.19
CA SER A 9 0.72 -13.21 10.19
C SER A 9 2.06 -13.23 9.45
N ASP A 10 2.81 -14.31 9.63
CA ASP A 10 4.03 -14.60 8.87
C ASP A 10 3.75 -14.95 7.40
N ALA A 11 2.48 -15.04 6.99
CA ALA A 11 2.12 -15.27 5.60
C ALA A 11 2.30 -13.97 4.78
N PRO A 12 2.86 -14.08 3.57
CA PRO A 12 3.12 -12.90 2.75
C PRO A 12 1.81 -12.18 2.39
N PRO A 13 1.73 -10.85 2.56
CA PRO A 13 0.56 -10.07 2.17
C PRO A 13 0.43 -10.01 0.64
N THR A 14 -0.79 -9.83 0.14
CA THR A 14 -1.04 -9.67 -1.31
C THR A 14 -0.40 -8.40 -1.87
N LEU A 15 -0.40 -7.32 -1.09
CA LEU A 15 0.15 -6.03 -1.46
C LEU A 15 0.97 -5.48 -0.30
N VAL A 16 2.12 -4.89 -0.61
CA VAL A 16 2.99 -4.22 0.36
C VAL A 16 3.01 -2.73 0.03
N PHE A 17 2.62 -1.89 0.99
CA PHE A 17 2.63 -0.44 0.84
C PHE A 17 3.69 0.18 1.74
N ILE A 18 4.46 1.13 1.22
CA ILE A 18 5.62 1.70 1.90
C ILE A 18 5.66 3.20 1.69
N ASP A 19 6.12 3.93 2.70
CA ASP A 19 6.48 5.32 2.53
C ASP A 19 7.74 5.43 1.65
N PRO A 20 7.69 6.13 0.50
CA PRO A 20 8.82 6.26 -0.42
C PRO A 20 10.03 6.97 0.20
N THR A 21 9.83 7.74 1.28
CA THR A 21 10.88 8.42 2.03
C THR A 21 11.64 7.49 2.98
N ASN A 22 11.10 6.30 3.25
CA ASN A 22 11.78 5.31 4.08
C ASN A 22 12.96 4.71 3.30
N SER A 23 14.16 4.85 3.87
CA SER A 23 15.40 4.30 3.30
C SER A 23 15.43 2.76 3.31
N SER A 24 14.60 2.14 4.13
CA SER A 24 14.55 0.69 4.32
C SER A 24 13.52 0.07 3.37
N ARG A 25 13.90 -0.10 2.11
CA ARG A 25 13.05 -0.74 1.10
C ARG A 25 13.19 -2.26 1.19
N PRO A 26 12.08 -3.02 1.32
CA PRO A 26 12.11 -4.46 1.34
C PRO A 26 12.49 -5.01 -0.03
N SER A 27 13.05 -6.22 -0.03
CA SER A 27 13.28 -6.98 -1.26
C SER A 27 11.94 -7.50 -1.78
N GLY A 28 11.46 -6.96 -2.90
CA GLY A 28 10.22 -7.40 -3.55
C GLY A 28 9.49 -6.27 -4.27
N GLU A 29 8.31 -6.58 -4.80
CA GLU A 29 7.38 -5.59 -5.33
C GLU A 29 6.67 -4.90 -4.17
N TYR A 30 6.64 -3.57 -4.20
CA TYR A 30 5.96 -2.74 -3.23
C TYR A 30 5.39 -1.52 -3.94
N TYR A 31 4.37 -0.93 -3.34
CA TYR A 31 3.68 0.24 -3.84
C TYR A 31 3.81 1.39 -2.84
N ASP A 32 3.68 2.61 -3.33
CA ASP A 32 3.69 3.79 -2.48
C ASP A 32 2.42 3.89 -1.63
N ILE A 33 2.58 4.14 -0.33
CA ILE A 33 1.45 4.28 0.61
C ILE A 33 0.50 5.43 0.24
N ARG A 34 0.98 6.44 -0.51
CA ARG A 34 0.17 7.53 -1.07
C ARG A 34 -0.99 7.03 -1.94
N PHE A 35 -0.91 5.80 -2.47
CA PHE A 35 -2.03 5.14 -3.15
C PHE A 35 -3.28 5.08 -2.25
N LEU A 36 -3.11 4.60 -1.02
CA LEU A 36 -4.20 4.43 -0.06
C LEU A 36 -4.74 5.79 0.39
N GLU A 37 -3.85 6.74 0.65
CA GLU A 37 -4.22 8.11 1.03
C GLU A 37 -5.08 8.77 -0.04
N ASN A 38 -4.66 8.70 -1.31
CA ASN A 38 -5.43 9.26 -2.43
C ASN A 38 -6.74 8.52 -2.65
N CYS A 39 -6.80 7.20 -2.46
CA CYS A 39 -8.08 6.47 -2.52
C CYS A 39 -9.07 6.96 -1.45
N ILE A 40 -8.59 7.19 -0.22
CA ILE A 40 -9.41 7.68 0.90
C ILE A 40 -9.87 9.13 0.65
N ILE A 41 -8.97 10.01 0.24
CA ILE A 41 -9.28 11.43 0.01
C ILE A 41 -10.28 11.59 -1.14
N THR A 42 -10.06 10.88 -2.26
CA THR A 42 -10.89 11.02 -3.46
C THR A 42 -12.15 10.16 -3.43
N GLN A 43 -12.26 9.24 -2.46
CA GLN A 43 -13.31 8.21 -2.41
C GLN A 43 -13.41 7.39 -3.70
N LYS A 44 -12.28 7.22 -4.41
CA LYS A 44 -12.19 6.48 -5.69
C LYS A 44 -10.95 5.61 -5.72
N LEU A 45 -11.10 4.40 -6.25
CA LEU A 45 -9.96 3.50 -6.49
C LEU A 45 -9.03 4.12 -7.54
N GLN A 46 -7.77 4.34 -7.17
CA GLN A 46 -6.74 4.83 -8.08
C GLN A 46 -6.14 3.66 -8.89
N ASN A 47 -5.40 3.97 -9.95
CA ASN A 47 -4.63 2.95 -10.66
C ASN A 47 -3.35 2.65 -9.86
N LEU A 48 -3.19 1.40 -9.45
CA LEU A 48 -2.08 0.97 -8.60
C LEU A 48 -0.72 1.17 -9.26
N ARG A 49 -0.63 1.11 -10.59
CA ARG A 49 0.64 1.27 -11.33
C ARG A 49 1.22 2.68 -11.30
N ASP A 50 0.43 3.66 -10.88
CA ASP A 50 0.87 5.05 -10.77
C ASP A 50 1.58 5.33 -9.43
N TYR A 51 1.72 4.32 -8.57
CA TYR A 51 2.24 4.35 -7.20
C TYR A 51 3.19 3.18 -6.96
#